data_AF-A0A1D8PH18-F1
#
_entry.id   AF-A0A1D8PH18-F1
#
_cell.length_a   1.000
_cell.length_b   1.000
_cell.length_c   1.000
_cell.angle_alpha   90.00
_cell.angle_beta   90.00
_cell.angle_gamma   90.00
#
_symmetry.space_group_name_H-M   'P 1'
#
loop_
_entity.id
_entity.type
_entity.pdbx_description
1 polymer ?
#
loop_
_entity_poly.entity_id
_entity_poly.type
_entity_poly.pdbx_seq_one_letter_code
_entity_poly.pdbx_strand_id
1 'polypeptide(L)'
;MSSDSSSPETTTISEQNTTTNETGTGKQGRKKTKSSVLSDEQKKAHHIASEQKRRENIRAEFDKIVSLTPNLNESENRSELNILTKSADYIDELRAENIKLIEICRQKGISIPPELIYSGPKNDGSDIAK
;
A
#
# COMPACT_ATOMS: atom_id res chain seq x y z
N MET A 1 -2.15 -35.88 40.96
CA MET A 1 -3.41 -35.98 40.20
C MET A 1 -3.55 -34.69 39.41
N SER A 2 -3.73 -34.83 38.11
CA SER A 2 -3.13 -34.02 37.04
C SER A 2 -3.69 -32.61 36.84
N SER A 3 -2.81 -31.68 36.49
CA SER A 3 -3.11 -30.31 36.05
C SER A 3 -3.29 -30.25 34.52
N ASP A 4 -4.41 -29.64 34.12
CA ASP A 4 -4.75 -29.27 32.74
C ASP A 4 -3.75 -28.28 32.15
N SER A 5 -3.31 -28.54 30.91
CA SER A 5 -2.59 -27.60 30.06
C SER A 5 -3.36 -27.44 28.76
N SER A 6 -4.19 -26.40 28.67
CA SER A 6 -4.86 -25.98 27.43
C SER A 6 -3.89 -25.15 26.59
N SER A 7 -3.45 -25.70 25.45
CA SER A 7 -2.85 -24.96 24.33
C SER A 7 -3.94 -24.64 23.30
N PRO A 8 -4.05 -23.41 22.77
CA PRO A 8 -4.92 -23.15 21.63
C PRO A 8 -4.20 -23.54 20.32
N GLU A 9 -4.91 -24.29 19.50
CA GLU A 9 -4.47 -24.77 18.19
C GLU A 9 -4.27 -23.63 17.19
N THR A 10 -3.09 -23.61 16.57
CA THR A 10 -2.75 -22.85 15.38
C THR A 10 -3.71 -23.18 14.24
N THR A 11 -4.63 -22.27 13.92
CA THR A 11 -5.45 -22.38 12.71
C THR A 11 -4.63 -21.87 11.52
N THR A 12 -4.00 -22.81 10.82
CA THR A 12 -3.41 -22.63 9.48
C THR A 12 -4.55 -22.31 8.51
N ILE A 13 -4.76 -21.03 8.19
CA ILE A 13 -5.71 -20.63 7.13
C ILE A 13 -4.94 -20.52 5.82
N SER A 14 -5.05 -21.59 5.02
CA SER A 14 -4.64 -21.62 3.63
C SER A 14 -5.29 -20.50 2.84
N GLU A 15 -4.45 -19.78 2.10
CA GLU A 15 -4.78 -18.81 1.07
C GLU A 15 -5.77 -19.42 0.06
N GLN A 16 -7.01 -18.95 0.06
CA GLN A 16 -7.90 -19.08 -1.09
C GLN A 16 -8.36 -17.69 -1.51
N ASN A 17 -7.54 -17.16 -2.41
CA ASN A 17 -7.85 -16.14 -3.38
C ASN A 17 -9.17 -16.46 -4.10
N THR A 18 -10.16 -15.56 -4.06
CA THR A 18 -11.19 -15.48 -5.12
C THR A 18 -11.94 -14.15 -5.04
N THR A 19 -11.40 -13.16 -5.77
CA THR A 19 -12.23 -12.12 -6.37
C THR A 19 -12.23 -12.39 -7.86
N THR A 20 -13.32 -12.94 -8.41
CA THR A 20 -13.69 -12.77 -9.82
C THR A 20 -15.15 -13.18 -10.02
N ASN A 21 -15.93 -12.21 -10.51
CA ASN A 21 -17.26 -12.40 -11.09
C ASN A 21 -17.23 -13.43 -12.21
N GLU A 22 -18.15 -14.39 -12.22
CA GLU A 22 -18.66 -14.96 -13.48
C GLU A 22 -20.18 -15.15 -13.43
N THR A 23 -20.82 -14.47 -14.37
CA THR A 23 -22.21 -14.57 -14.81
C THR A 23 -22.55 -15.98 -15.29
N GLY A 24 -23.52 -16.65 -14.64
CA GLY A 24 -24.00 -17.98 -15.04
C GLY A 24 -25.48 -18.15 -14.75
N THR A 25 -26.25 -18.29 -15.82
CA THR A 25 -27.71 -18.43 -15.92
C THR A 25 -28.28 -19.71 -15.27
N GLY A 26 -29.46 -19.66 -14.65
CA GLY A 26 -30.30 -20.88 -14.51
C GLY A 26 -31.19 -21.02 -13.28
N LYS A 27 -32.41 -20.49 -13.36
CA LYS A 27 -33.69 -21.11 -12.95
C LYS A 27 -33.71 -22.14 -11.80
N GLN A 28 -34.32 -21.75 -10.67
CA GLN A 28 -35.42 -22.42 -9.92
C GLN A 28 -35.24 -22.44 -8.37
N GLY A 29 -36.08 -21.66 -7.70
CA GLY A 29 -36.84 -22.10 -6.52
C GLY A 29 -36.13 -22.41 -5.20
N ARG A 30 -36.03 -21.41 -4.31
CA ARG A 30 -36.66 -21.43 -2.97
C ARG A 30 -36.32 -20.16 -2.18
N LYS A 31 -37.36 -19.47 -1.71
CA LYS A 31 -37.27 -18.45 -0.65
C LYS A 31 -36.65 -19.09 0.60
N LYS A 32 -35.40 -18.75 0.91
CA LYS A 32 -34.86 -18.79 2.27
C LYS A 32 -34.33 -17.40 2.60
N THR A 33 -34.89 -16.88 3.67
CA THR A 33 -34.56 -15.65 4.39
C THR A 33 -33.09 -15.25 4.25
N LYS A 34 -32.84 -14.01 3.80
CA LYS A 34 -31.52 -13.36 3.81
C LYS A 34 -31.10 -13.06 5.26
N SER A 35 -30.91 -14.08 6.07
CA SER A 35 -30.21 -13.97 7.34
C SER A 35 -28.73 -13.86 6.99
N SER A 36 -28.13 -12.69 7.24
CA SER A 36 -26.69 -12.45 7.34
C SER A 36 -25.83 -13.70 7.08
N VAL A 37 -25.31 -13.86 5.85
CA VAL A 37 -24.54 -15.05 5.41
C VAL A 37 -23.26 -15.26 6.24
N LEU A 38 -22.88 -14.29 7.06
CA LEU A 38 -21.77 -14.37 8.01
C LEU A 38 -22.31 -14.25 9.44
N SER A 39 -21.88 -15.15 10.33
CA SER A 39 -22.09 -15.00 11.78
C SER A 39 -21.37 -13.74 12.29
N ASP A 40 -21.76 -13.20 13.44
CA ASP A 40 -21.09 -12.02 13.99
C ASP A 40 -19.62 -12.31 14.35
N GLU A 41 -19.32 -13.55 14.72
CA GLU A 41 -17.95 -14.05 14.90
C GLU A 41 -17.16 -14.05 13.58
N GLN A 42 -17.77 -14.52 12.48
CA GLN A 42 -17.14 -14.48 11.15
C GLN A 42 -16.89 -13.05 10.67
N LYS A 43 -17.85 -12.13 10.88
CA LYS A 43 -17.66 -10.71 10.54
C LYS A 43 -16.51 -10.10 11.35
N LYS A 44 -16.43 -10.42 12.64
CA LYS A 44 -15.33 -9.96 13.51
C LYS A 44 -13.99 -10.49 13.02
N ALA A 45 -13.90 -11.78 12.68
CA ALA A 45 -12.68 -12.39 12.14
C ALA A 45 -12.27 -11.73 10.81
N HIS A 46 -13.20 -11.56 9.87
CA HIS A 46 -12.93 -10.90 8.59
C HIS A 46 -12.52 -9.44 8.76
N HIS A 47 -13.15 -8.70 9.67
CA HIS A 47 -12.78 -7.31 9.96
C HIS A 47 -11.34 -7.20 10.49
N ILE A 48 -10.96 -8.06 11.44
CA ILE A 48 -9.59 -8.11 11.97
C ILE A 48 -8.59 -8.45 10.85
N ALA A 49 -8.88 -9.47 10.04
CA ALA A 49 -8.03 -9.88 8.93
C ALA A 49 -7.88 -8.77 7.87
N SER A 50 -8.98 -8.10 7.51
CA SER A 50 -8.98 -6.99 6.56
C SER A 50 -8.17 -5.80 7.07
N GLU A 51 -8.28 -5.45 8.36
CA GLU A 51 -7.51 -4.36 8.96
C GLU A 51 -6.03 -4.72 9.12
N GLN A 52 -5.72 -5.97 9.47
CA GLN A 52 -4.34 -6.45 9.49
C GLN A 52 -3.69 -6.33 8.10
N LYS A 53 -4.35 -6.82 7.05
CA LYS A 53 -3.87 -6.67 5.67
C LYS A 53 -3.71 -5.20 5.27
N ARG A 54 -4.66 -4.35 5.64
CA ARG A 54 -4.56 -2.90 5.39
C ARG A 54 -3.32 -2.30 6.07
N ARG A 55 -3.06 -2.66 7.33
CA ARG A 55 -1.88 -2.18 8.08
C ARG A 55 -0.57 -2.72 7.51
N GLU A 56 -0.53 -3.97 7.08
CA GLU A 56 0.63 -4.58 6.44
C GLU A 56 0.96 -3.87 5.12
N ASN A 57 -0.05 -3.57 4.29
CA ASN A 57 0.14 -2.80 3.06
C ASN A 57 0.70 -1.39 3.35
N ILE A 58 0.18 -0.70 4.36
CA ILE A 58 0.68 0.62 4.76
C ILE A 58 2.15 0.54 5.19
N ARG A 59 2.52 -0.46 6.00
CA ARG A 59 3.93 -0.66 6.43
C ARG A 59 4.85 -0.94 5.25
N ALA A 60 4.42 -1.80 4.32
CA ALA A 60 5.21 -2.11 3.13
C ALA A 60 5.48 -0.87 2.26
N GLU A 61 4.50 0.04 2.12
CA GLU A 61 4.73 1.30 1.41
C GLU A 61 5.66 2.24 2.17
N PHE A 62 5.61 2.29 3.51
CA PHE A 62 6.58 3.04 4.31
C PHE A 62 8.00 2.46 4.17
N ASP A 63 8.16 1.14 4.20
CA ASP A 63 9.45 0.47 3.98
C ASP A 63 10.02 0.80 2.58
N LYS A 64 9.15 0.86 1.57
CA LYS A 64 9.53 1.32 0.22
C LYS A 64 9.99 2.77 0.22
N ILE A 65 9.29 3.68 0.89
CA ILE A 65 9.71 5.09 1.01
C ILE A 65 11.08 5.21 1.69
N VAL A 66 11.30 4.45 2.76
CA VAL A 66 12.60 4.37 3.47
C VAL A 66 13.70 3.92 2.52
N SER A 67 13.45 2.89 1.70
CA SER A 67 14.45 2.38 0.73
C SER A 67 14.83 3.38 -0.37
N LEU A 68 13.94 4.32 -0.71
CA LEU A 68 14.14 5.30 -1.78
C LEU A 68 14.81 6.60 -1.30
N THR A 69 14.78 6.88 0.00
CA THR A 69 15.25 8.14 0.58
C THR A 69 16.65 7.96 1.17
N PRO A 70 17.72 8.52 0.58
CA PRO A 70 19.10 8.27 1.02
C PRO A 70 19.40 8.64 2.47
N ASN A 71 18.66 9.62 3.01
CA ASN A 71 18.83 10.15 4.36
C ASN A 71 18.01 9.37 5.42
N LEU A 72 17.33 8.28 5.03
CA LEU A 72 16.62 7.38 5.93
C LEU A 72 17.39 6.06 6.07
N ASN A 73 17.58 5.63 7.31
CA ASN A 73 18.13 4.30 7.60
C ASN A 73 17.01 3.33 7.96
N GLU A 74 17.23 2.03 7.78
CA GLU A 74 16.28 0.98 8.15
C GLU A 74 15.89 1.03 9.65
N SER A 75 16.77 1.58 10.50
CA SER A 75 16.48 1.83 11.91
C SER A 75 15.42 2.90 12.18
N GLU A 76 15.15 3.78 11.20
CA GLU A 76 14.17 4.87 11.29
C GLU A 76 12.79 4.49 10.74
N ASN A 77 12.61 3.25 10.25
CA ASN A 77 11.36 2.76 9.65
C ASN A 77 10.14 2.75 10.60
N ARG A 78 10.36 3.00 11.90
CA ARG A 78 9.29 3.05 12.92
C ARG A 78 8.66 4.43 13.11
N SER A 79 9.28 5.51 12.64
CA SER A 79 8.79 6.87 12.87
C SER A 79 8.13 7.42 11.61
N GLU A 80 6.80 7.24 11.48
CA GLU A 80 6.01 7.71 10.33
C GLU A 80 6.24 9.21 10.06
N LEU A 81 6.29 10.04 11.11
CA LEU A 81 6.53 11.48 10.98
C LEU A 81 7.91 11.78 10.38
N ASN A 82 8.96 11.10 10.85
CA ASN A 82 10.32 11.32 10.34
C ASN A 82 10.44 10.86 8.89
N ILE A 83 9.82 9.73 8.54
CA ILE A 83 9.80 9.22 7.16
C ILE A 83 9.16 10.27 6.25
N LEU A 84 7.96 10.73 6.58
CA LEU A 84 7.24 11.72 5.78
C LEU A 84 8.02 13.04 5.64
N THR A 85 8.62 13.53 6.73
CA THR A 85 9.38 14.79 6.73
C THR A 85 10.62 14.67 5.85
N LYS A 86 11.48 13.67 6.11
CA LYS A 86 12.73 13.48 5.34
C LYS A 86 12.46 13.18 3.88
N SER A 87 11.39 12.45 3.56
CA SER A 87 11.03 12.19 2.17
C SER A 87 10.50 13.44 1.46
N ALA A 88 9.77 14.32 2.15
CA ALA A 88 9.37 15.62 1.59
C ALA A 88 10.59 16.50 1.31
N ASP A 89 11.52 16.60 2.27
CA ASP A 89 12.77 17.34 2.12
C ASP A 89 13.58 16.80 0.92
N TYR A 90 13.68 15.48 0.78
CA TYR A 90 14.39 14.86 -0.34
C TYR A 90 13.73 15.11 -1.70
N ILE A 91 12.39 15.18 -1.78
CA ILE A 91 11.69 15.58 -3.01
C ILE A 91 12.06 17.02 -3.41
N ASP A 92 12.17 17.93 -2.45
CA ASP A 92 12.56 19.31 -2.71
C ASP A 92 14.05 19.43 -3.11
N GLU A 93 14.93 18.64 -2.51
CA GLU A 93 16.33 18.50 -2.94
C GLU A 93 16.45 18.01 -4.38
N LEU A 94 15.72 16.94 -4.74
CA LEU A 94 15.70 16.39 -6.11
C LEU A 94 15.20 17.41 -7.13
N ARG A 95 14.21 18.24 -6.77
CA ARG A 95 13.72 19.35 -7.62
C ARG A 95 14.81 20.40 -7.84
N ALA A 96 15.49 20.82 -6.77
CA ALA A 96 16.57 21.79 -6.87
C ALA A 96 17.75 21.25 -7.70
N GLU A 97 18.09 19.98 -7.53
CA GLU A 97 19.12 19.30 -8.32
C GLU A 97 18.72 19.20 -9.80
N ASN A 98 17.48 18.82 -10.10
CA ASN A 98 16.97 18.75 -11.48
C ASN A 98 17.09 20.12 -12.18
N ILE A 99 16.70 21.21 -11.51
CA ILE A 99 16.84 22.58 -12.04
C ILE A 99 18.31 22.90 -12.34
N LYS A 100 19.22 22.58 -11.41
CA LYS A 100 20.67 22.79 -11.59
C LYS A 100 21.22 21.98 -12.76
N LEU A 101 20.82 20.72 -12.90
CA LEU A 101 21.26 19.84 -13.99
C LEU A 101 20.75 20.34 -15.35
N ILE A 102 19.50 20.78 -15.43
CA ILE A 102 18.93 21.41 -16.64
C ILE A 102 19.77 22.62 -17.05
N GLU A 103 20.14 23.46 -16.10
CA GLU A 103 20.97 24.65 -16.37
C GLU A 103 22.37 24.28 -16.89
N ILE A 104 23.01 23.26 -16.30
CA ILE A 104 24.30 22.75 -16.77
C ILE A 104 24.18 22.19 -18.21
N CYS A 105 23.12 21.44 -18.52
CA CYS A 105 22.89 20.92 -19.86
C CYS A 105 22.72 22.04 -20.88
N ARG A 106 21.96 23.09 -20.55
CA ARG A 106 21.79 24.28 -21.39
C ARG A 106 23.12 24.97 -21.66
N GLN A 107 23.95 25.16 -20.64
CA GLN A 107 25.28 25.77 -20.77
C GLN A 107 26.23 24.94 -21.65
N LYS A 108 26.12 23.61 -21.59
CA LYS A 108 26.91 22.69 -22.41
C LYS A 108 26.34 22.48 -23.83
N GLY A 109 25.21 23.11 -24.18
CA GLY A 109 24.56 22.91 -25.48
C GLY A 109 23.96 21.52 -25.67
N ILE A 110 23.67 20.80 -24.58
CA ILE A 110 23.03 19.49 -24.62
C ILE A 110 21.52 19.69 -24.74
N SER A 111 20.90 19.10 -25.75
CA SER A 111 19.44 19.08 -25.90
C SER A 111 18.81 18.27 -24.77
N ILE A 112 17.84 18.85 -24.07
CA ILE A 112 17.15 18.21 -22.95
C ILE A 112 15.80 17.71 -23.46
N PRO A 113 15.56 16.39 -23.45
CA PRO A 113 14.27 15.83 -23.79
C PRO A 113 13.16 16.37 -22.87
N PRO A 114 11.97 16.69 -23.40
CA PRO A 114 10.88 17.32 -22.63
C PRO A 114 10.40 16.45 -21.46
N GLU A 115 10.56 15.13 -21.52
CA GLU A 115 10.20 14.21 -20.45
C GLU A 115 11.07 14.34 -19.18
N LEU A 116 12.26 14.93 -19.28
CA LEU A 116 13.15 15.15 -18.14
C LEU A 116 12.88 16.47 -17.41
N ILE A 117 12.04 17.32 -17.99
CA ILE A 117 11.65 18.61 -17.40
C ILE A 117 10.53 18.33 -16.41
N TYR A 118 10.81 18.52 -15.12
CA TYR A 118 9.80 18.36 -14.08
C TYR A 118 8.73 19.47 -14.19
N SER A 119 7.51 19.09 -14.57
CA SER A 119 6.36 19.99 -14.70
C SER A 119 5.38 19.90 -13.52
N GLY A 120 5.73 19.15 -12.48
CA GLY A 120 4.85 18.90 -11.33
C GLY A 120 3.95 17.67 -11.50
N PRO A 121 3.16 17.34 -10.47
CA PRO A 121 2.12 16.32 -10.55
C PRO A 121 1.10 16.69 -11.65
N LYS A 122 0.58 15.68 -12.36
CA LYS A 122 -0.45 15.91 -13.36
C LYS A 122 -1.78 16.17 -12.64
N ASN A 123 -2.41 17.30 -12.94
CA ASN A 123 -3.74 17.64 -12.41
C ASN A 123 -4.87 16.79 -13.03
N ASP A 124 -4.56 15.71 -13.75
CA ASP A 124 -5.52 14.84 -14.45
C ASP A 124 -6.12 13.77 -13.51
N GLY A 125 -5.80 13.83 -12.22
CA GLY A 125 -6.25 12.86 -11.23
C GLY A 125 -5.52 11.53 -11.32
N SER A 126 -4.45 11.40 -12.13
CA SER A 126 -3.65 10.17 -12.21
C SER A 126 -3.04 9.77 -10.86
N ASP A 127 -2.85 10.75 -9.98
CA ASP A 127 -2.26 10.58 -8.64
C ASP A 127 -3.28 10.01 -7.62
N ILE A 128 -4.57 10.00 -7.97
CA ILE A 128 -5.63 9.39 -7.19
C ILE A 128 -5.77 7.95 -7.69
N ALA A 129 -5.03 7.04 -7.05
CA ALA A 129 -4.86 5.65 -7.48
C ALA A 129 -6.18 4.94 -7.86
N LYS A 130 -6.05 4.08 -8.90
CA LYS A 130 -7.02 3.11 -9.40
C LYS A 130 -7.29 1.98 -8.41
#